data_AF-A0A328NVA0-F1
#
_entry.id   AF-A0A328NVA0-F1
#
_cell.length_a   1.000
_cell.length_b   1.000
_cell.length_c   1.000
_cell.angle_alpha   90.00
_cell.angle_beta   90.00
_cell.angle_gamma   90.00
#
_symmetry.space_group_name_H-M   'P 1'
#
loop_
_entity.id
_entity.type
_entity.pdbx_description
1 polymer ?
#
loop_
_entity_poly.entity_id
_entity_poly.type
_entity_poly.pdbx_seq_one_letter_code
_entity_poly.pdbx_strand_id
1 'polypeptide(L)'
;MPTWPARDERGNALAALCRATQRDHSSYALVLTRDRAHELRGGESEVGTARPSKATDEMIERARTEGRPWRMLDEGDVDAGQAGVNPDERGVVYEGLIWTAVEPGGEEDFGPLYDFGQPNWGCVEIQYRELR
;
A
#
# COMPACT_ATOMS: atom_id res chain seq x y z
N MET A 1 -7.65 14.21 -41.77
CA MET A 1 -8.47 14.57 -40.60
C MET A 1 -9.30 13.34 -40.24
N PRO A 2 -9.05 12.61 -39.15
CA PRO A 2 -9.97 11.56 -38.73
C PRO A 2 -11.04 12.17 -37.82
N THR A 3 -12.27 11.92 -38.21
CA THR A 3 -13.52 12.26 -37.55
C THR A 3 -13.70 11.45 -36.26
N TRP A 4 -14.11 12.13 -35.18
CA TRP A 4 -14.56 11.51 -33.92
C TRP A 4 -15.65 10.45 -34.13
N PRO A 5 -15.69 9.35 -33.35
CA PRO A 5 -16.83 8.43 -33.42
C PRO A 5 -18.04 9.02 -32.69
N ALA A 6 -19.17 8.92 -33.38
CA ALA A 6 -20.51 9.29 -32.92
C ALA A 6 -20.92 8.54 -31.64
N ARG A 7 -21.65 9.24 -30.76
CA ARG A 7 -22.26 8.69 -29.54
C ARG A 7 -23.49 7.84 -29.88
N ASP A 8 -23.73 6.78 -29.12
CA ASP A 8 -25.01 6.09 -29.07
C ASP A 8 -25.93 6.65 -27.96
N GLU A 9 -27.20 6.27 -28.04
CA GLU A 9 -28.33 6.78 -27.25
C GLU A 9 -28.42 6.14 -25.85
N ARG A 10 -27.47 5.28 -25.48
CA ARG A 10 -27.52 4.46 -24.25
C ARG A 10 -26.41 4.75 -23.24
N GLY A 11 -25.67 5.84 -23.43
CA GLY A 11 -24.87 6.44 -22.35
C GLY A 11 -23.74 5.56 -21.80
N ASN A 12 -23.25 4.58 -22.57
CA ASN A 12 -22.31 3.58 -22.05
C ASN A 12 -20.84 3.81 -22.46
N ALA A 13 -20.54 4.95 -23.10
CA ALA A 13 -19.17 5.32 -23.45
C ALA A 13 -18.33 5.80 -22.24
N LEU A 14 -18.97 6.31 -21.18
CA LEU A 14 -18.29 6.80 -19.97
C LEU A 14 -17.74 5.64 -19.11
N ALA A 15 -18.50 4.56 -18.95
CA ALA A 15 -18.09 3.42 -18.12
C ALA A 15 -16.94 2.60 -18.72
N ALA A 16 -16.81 2.59 -20.05
CA ALA A 16 -15.68 1.97 -20.75
C ALA A 16 -14.42 2.84 -20.70
N LEU A 17 -14.57 4.18 -20.79
CA LEU A 17 -13.44 5.10 -20.62
C LEU A 17 -12.89 5.07 -19.19
N CYS A 18 -13.76 5.07 -18.17
CA CYS A 18 -13.32 4.94 -16.76
C CYS A 18 -12.59 3.62 -16.49
N ARG A 19 -13.02 2.51 -17.11
CA ARG A 19 -12.32 1.22 -17.01
C ARG A 19 -11.00 1.17 -17.79
N ALA A 20 -10.89 1.92 -18.89
CA ALA A 20 -9.66 1.98 -19.68
C ALA A 20 -8.60 2.91 -19.06
N THR A 21 -8.99 4.00 -18.39
CA THR A 21 -8.06 4.88 -17.65
C THR A 21 -7.58 4.26 -16.34
N GLN A 22 -8.31 3.29 -15.77
CA GLN A 22 -7.88 2.54 -14.59
C GLN A 22 -6.67 1.62 -14.84
N ARG A 23 -6.25 1.39 -16.09
CA ARG A 23 -5.16 0.45 -16.41
C ARG A 23 -3.74 1.00 -16.26
N ASP A 24 -3.56 2.31 -16.21
CA ASP A 24 -2.23 2.94 -16.04
C ASP A 24 -2.01 3.54 -14.64
N HIS A 25 -3.02 3.51 -13.78
CA HIS A 25 -2.94 3.98 -12.41
C HIS A 25 -2.87 2.79 -11.45
N SER A 26 -2.09 2.94 -10.38
CA SER A 26 -2.10 1.95 -9.30
C SER A 26 -3.52 1.80 -8.72
N SER A 27 -3.87 0.60 -8.25
CA SER A 27 -5.14 0.34 -7.55
C SER A 27 -5.11 0.71 -6.07
N TYR A 28 -3.92 1.05 -5.54
CA TYR A 28 -3.71 1.46 -4.16
C TYR A 28 -2.57 2.46 -4.02
N ALA A 29 -2.52 3.14 -2.88
CA ALA A 29 -1.36 3.89 -2.44
C ALA A 29 -1.13 3.64 -0.96
N LEU A 30 0.14 3.49 -0.57
CA LEU A 30 0.56 3.41 0.81
C LEU A 30 1.54 4.53 1.13
N VAL A 31 1.59 4.90 2.41
CA VAL A 31 2.59 5.79 2.98
C VAL A 31 3.13 5.15 4.24
N LEU A 32 4.45 4.96 4.29
CA LEU A 32 5.13 4.47 5.48
C LEU A 32 5.13 5.54 6.57
N THR A 33 4.67 5.16 7.76
CA THR A 33 4.66 6.03 8.95
C THR A 33 5.65 5.56 10.01
N ARG A 34 6.04 4.28 9.97
CA ARG A 34 7.07 3.71 10.84
C ARG A 34 7.92 2.70 10.07
N ASP A 35 9.22 2.79 10.26
CA ASP A 35 10.21 1.84 9.75
C ASP A 35 10.97 1.28 10.95
N ARG A 36 10.55 0.10 11.39
CA ARG A 36 11.10 -0.51 12.58
C ARG A 36 12.40 -1.27 12.30
N ALA A 37 12.58 -1.78 11.09
CA ALA A 37 13.86 -2.35 10.70
C ALA A 37 14.98 -1.31 10.89
N HIS A 38 14.72 -0.06 10.48
CA HIS A 38 15.59 1.08 10.74
C HIS A 38 15.72 1.39 12.25
N GLU A 39 14.63 1.44 13.02
CA GLU A 39 14.69 1.69 14.47
C GLU A 39 15.61 0.69 15.21
N LEU A 40 15.60 -0.57 14.80
CA LEU A 40 16.34 -1.65 15.46
C LEU A 40 17.78 -1.80 14.97
N ARG A 41 18.02 -1.57 13.67
CA ARG A 41 19.31 -1.89 13.01
C ARG A 41 20.05 -0.66 12.49
N GLY A 42 19.42 0.51 12.50
CA GLY A 42 19.93 1.74 11.88
C GLY A 42 19.87 1.70 10.34
N GLY A 43 20.45 2.70 9.68
CA GLY A 43 20.50 2.81 8.22
C GLY A 43 19.80 4.06 7.69
N GLU A 44 19.37 4.05 6.43
CA GLU A 44 18.46 5.06 5.91
C GLU A 44 17.02 4.66 6.25
N SER A 45 16.22 5.60 6.73
CA SER A 45 14.82 5.34 7.07
C SER A 45 13.95 5.45 5.82
N GLU A 46 13.00 4.53 5.68
CA GLU A 46 11.99 4.57 4.63
C GLU A 46 10.70 5.30 5.04
N VAL A 47 10.64 5.86 6.25
CA VAL A 47 9.47 6.64 6.72
C VAL A 47 9.19 7.79 5.76
N GLY A 48 7.91 7.97 5.41
CA GLY A 48 7.45 8.97 4.45
C GLY A 48 7.47 8.52 2.99
N THR A 49 8.10 7.37 2.69
CA THR A 49 8.07 6.76 1.36
C THR A 49 6.65 6.37 0.99
N ALA A 50 6.27 6.69 -0.25
CA ALA A 50 5.02 6.26 -0.84
C ALA A 50 5.26 5.15 -1.87
N ARG A 51 4.34 4.18 -1.90
CA ARG A 51 4.35 3.07 -2.88
C ARG A 51 2.93 2.80 -3.41
N PRO A 52 2.79 2.15 -4.57
CA PRO A 52 3.83 1.87 -5.56
C PRO A 52 4.33 3.17 -6.20
N SER A 53 5.45 3.11 -6.92
CA SER A 53 6.01 4.26 -7.66
C SER A 53 5.04 4.85 -8.71
N LYS A 54 4.01 4.10 -9.10
CA LYS A 54 2.94 4.52 -10.01
C LYS A 54 1.73 5.15 -9.31
N ALA A 55 1.72 5.24 -7.98
CA ALA A 55 0.68 5.96 -7.26
C ALA A 55 0.75 7.46 -7.60
N THR A 56 -0.41 8.08 -7.87
CA THR A 56 -0.48 9.52 -8.12
C THR A 56 -0.45 10.30 -6.79
N ASP A 57 -0.08 11.58 -6.85
CA ASP A 57 -0.08 12.45 -5.65
C ASP A 57 -1.45 12.50 -4.95
N GLU A 58 -2.55 12.47 -5.73
CA GLU A 58 -3.90 12.41 -5.18
C GLU A 58 -4.14 11.12 -4.39
N MET A 59 -3.69 9.97 -4.90
CA MET A 59 -3.82 8.71 -4.18
C MET A 59 -2.97 8.68 -2.90
N ILE A 60 -1.77 9.27 -2.95
CA ILE A 60 -0.89 9.40 -1.79
C ILE A 60 -1.57 10.27 -0.73
N GLU A 61 -2.19 11.38 -1.12
CA GLU A 61 -2.91 12.24 -0.20
C GLU A 61 -4.13 11.54 0.40
N ARG A 62 -4.86 10.75 -0.39
CA ARG A 62 -5.95 9.88 0.12
C ARG A 62 -5.42 8.84 1.10
N ALA A 63 -4.27 8.23 0.84
CA ALA A 63 -3.65 7.33 1.80
C ALA A 63 -3.29 8.04 3.11
N ARG A 64 -2.89 9.32 3.08
CA ARG A 64 -2.60 10.10 4.31
C ARG A 64 -3.84 10.49 5.09
N THR A 65 -4.95 10.76 4.41
CA THR A 65 -6.16 11.36 5.01
C THR A 65 -7.27 10.36 5.27
N GLU A 66 -7.46 9.39 4.38
CA GLU A 66 -8.52 8.38 4.40
C GLU A 66 -7.95 6.95 4.57
N GLY A 67 -6.62 6.81 4.61
CA GLY A 67 -5.97 5.52 4.65
C GLY A 67 -6.23 4.73 5.92
N ARG A 68 -6.31 3.41 5.74
CA ARG A 68 -6.41 2.43 6.83
C ARG A 68 -5.02 2.19 7.41
N PRO A 69 -4.86 2.13 8.74
CA PRO A 69 -3.62 1.71 9.35
C PRO A 69 -3.30 0.25 9.00
N TRP A 70 -2.05 -0.01 8.63
CA TRP A 70 -1.55 -1.36 8.36
C TRP A 70 -0.16 -1.54 8.96
N ARG A 71 0.22 -2.82 9.13
CA ARG A 71 1.58 -3.23 9.48
C ARG A 71 1.99 -4.47 8.70
N MET A 72 3.28 -4.59 8.41
CA MET A 72 3.88 -5.76 7.75
C MET A 72 4.81 -6.49 8.70
N LEU A 73 4.76 -7.83 8.64
CA LEU A 73 5.46 -8.70 9.58
C LEU A 73 6.38 -9.74 8.91
N ASP A 74 7.51 -10.05 9.56
CA ASP A 74 8.54 -10.99 9.12
C ASP A 74 8.78 -12.21 10.05
N GLU A 75 7.70 -12.79 10.60
CA GLU A 75 7.75 -13.92 11.55
C GLU A 75 8.58 -13.67 12.84
N GLY A 76 9.14 -12.47 13.03
CA GLY A 76 9.99 -12.12 14.17
C GLY A 76 11.48 -12.03 13.84
N ASP A 77 11.88 -12.21 12.57
CA ASP A 77 13.28 -12.14 12.16
C ASP A 77 13.87 -10.74 12.37
N VAL A 78 13.08 -9.67 12.24
CA VAL A 78 13.51 -8.28 12.48
C VAL A 78 14.05 -8.11 13.89
N ASP A 79 13.44 -8.82 14.85
CA ASP A 79 13.73 -8.76 16.28
C ASP A 79 14.89 -9.66 16.71
N ALA A 80 15.51 -10.41 15.80
CA ALA A 80 16.60 -11.32 16.13
C ALA A 80 17.73 -10.58 16.89
N GLY A 81 18.02 -11.06 18.11
CA GLY A 81 19.04 -10.47 19.00
C GLY A 81 18.55 -9.32 19.89
N GLN A 82 17.28 -8.92 19.79
CA GLN A 82 16.69 -7.89 20.64
C GLN A 82 16.12 -8.49 21.94
N ALA A 83 16.39 -7.86 23.08
CA ALA A 83 15.85 -8.26 24.38
C ALA A 83 14.64 -7.39 24.75
N GLY A 84 13.61 -7.99 25.37
CA GLY A 84 12.48 -7.24 25.91
C GLY A 84 11.49 -6.69 24.87
N VAL A 85 11.47 -7.28 23.67
CA VAL A 85 10.54 -6.89 22.60
C VAL A 85 9.09 -7.07 23.07
N ASN A 86 8.28 -6.02 22.92
CA ASN A 86 6.85 -6.07 23.24
C ASN A 86 6.16 -7.11 22.32
N PRO A 87 5.37 -8.06 22.86
CA PRO A 87 4.66 -9.06 22.08
C PRO A 87 3.78 -8.50 20.96
N ASP A 88 3.13 -7.35 21.20
CA ASP A 88 2.28 -6.68 20.19
C ASP A 88 3.08 -6.12 19.03
N GLU A 89 4.38 -6.05 19.20
CA GLU A 89 5.35 -5.44 18.31
C GLU A 89 6.20 -6.51 17.63
N ARG A 90 6.19 -7.76 18.09
CA ARG A 90 7.06 -8.79 17.52
C ARG A 90 6.83 -8.96 16.00
N GLY A 91 7.92 -8.99 15.25
CA GLY A 91 7.96 -9.19 13.80
C GLY A 91 7.57 -7.98 12.98
N VAL A 92 7.19 -6.85 13.58
CA VAL A 92 6.76 -5.67 12.80
C VAL A 92 7.96 -5.03 12.11
N VAL A 93 7.93 -4.98 10.79
CA VAL A 93 8.97 -4.37 9.94
C VAL A 93 8.60 -2.94 9.56
N TYR A 94 7.38 -2.77 9.05
CA TYR A 94 6.84 -1.48 8.61
C TYR A 94 5.43 -1.26 9.15
N GLU A 95 5.10 -0.01 9.45
CA GLU A 95 3.72 0.44 9.67
C GLU A 95 3.43 1.62 8.73
N GLY A 96 2.16 1.77 8.36
CA GLY A 96 1.77 2.81 7.43
C GLY A 96 0.28 3.03 7.35
N LEU A 97 -0.09 3.88 6.41
CA LEU A 97 -1.47 4.08 5.97
C LEU A 97 -1.60 3.56 4.54
N ILE A 98 -2.72 2.94 4.22
CA ILE A 98 -3.01 2.43 2.87
C ILE A 98 -4.43 2.81 2.46
N TRP A 99 -4.54 3.31 1.23
CA TRP A 99 -5.79 3.55 0.55
C TRP A 99 -5.89 2.65 -0.68
N THR A 100 -7.05 2.06 -0.89
CA THR A 100 -7.36 1.21 -2.04
C THR A 100 -8.53 1.79 -2.80
N ALA A 101 -8.48 1.72 -4.13
CA ALA A 101 -9.58 2.15 -5.00
C ALA A 101 -10.79 1.19 -4.96
N VAL A 102 -10.55 -0.03 -4.47
CA VAL A 102 -11.54 -1.10 -4.30
C VAL A 102 -11.88 -1.30 -2.82
N GLU A 103 -12.98 -2.01 -2.56
CA GLU A 103 -13.37 -2.39 -1.21
C GLU A 103 -12.26 -3.19 -0.49
N PRO A 104 -12.05 -2.95 0.81
CA PRO A 104 -11.17 -3.73 1.67
C PRO A 104 -11.37 -5.25 1.54
N GLY A 105 -10.27 -6.02 1.62
CA GLY A 105 -10.27 -7.48 1.61
C GLY A 105 -9.99 -8.13 0.25
N GLY A 106 -9.70 -7.33 -0.79
CA GLY A 106 -9.28 -7.78 -2.12
C GLY A 106 -7.80 -8.14 -2.24
N GLU A 107 -7.38 -8.56 -3.43
CA GLU A 107 -5.97 -8.88 -3.74
C GLU A 107 -5.07 -7.63 -3.63
N GLU A 108 -5.63 -6.46 -3.89
CA GLU A 108 -4.99 -5.15 -3.79
C GLU A 108 -4.51 -4.84 -2.36
N ASP A 109 -5.16 -5.41 -1.34
CA ASP A 109 -4.74 -5.28 0.05
C ASP A 109 -3.43 -6.04 0.34
N PHE A 110 -2.98 -6.91 -0.56
CA PHE A 110 -1.66 -7.55 -0.52
C PHE A 110 -0.63 -6.85 -1.40
N GLY A 111 -1.03 -5.81 -2.14
CA GLY A 111 -0.15 -4.95 -2.94
C GLY A 111 1.15 -4.55 -2.25
N PRO A 112 1.12 -4.11 -0.97
CA PRO A 112 2.33 -3.79 -0.22
C PRO A 112 3.35 -4.94 -0.17
N LEU A 113 2.92 -6.19 0.06
CA LEU A 113 3.85 -7.32 0.10
C LEU A 113 4.55 -7.52 -1.25
N TYR A 114 3.88 -7.20 -2.36
CA TYR A 114 4.48 -7.28 -3.69
C TYR A 114 5.42 -6.09 -3.99
N ASP A 115 5.09 -4.89 -3.51
CA ASP A 115 5.89 -3.67 -3.73
C ASP A 115 7.19 -3.65 -2.97
N PHE A 116 7.20 -4.19 -1.75
CA PHE A 116 8.42 -4.39 -1.00
C PHE A 116 9.23 -5.57 -1.57
N GLY A 117 8.61 -6.41 -2.41
CA GLY A 117 9.16 -7.62 -2.98
C GLY A 117 8.74 -8.83 -2.13
N GLN A 118 8.33 -9.93 -2.75
CA GLN A 118 8.23 -11.19 -2.02
C GLN A 118 9.58 -11.91 -2.05
N PRO A 119 10.15 -12.30 -0.89
CA PRO A 119 9.85 -11.88 0.47
C PRO A 119 10.88 -10.84 0.94
N ASN A 120 10.51 -9.57 0.97
CA ASN A 120 11.38 -8.49 1.42
C ASN A 120 11.73 -8.76 2.87
N TRP A 121 13.01 -9.05 3.15
CA TRP A 121 13.45 -9.33 4.52
C TRP A 121 12.66 -10.45 5.23
N GLY A 122 12.04 -11.38 4.50
CA GLY A 122 11.22 -12.43 5.12
C GLY A 122 9.81 -11.99 5.52
N CYS A 123 9.31 -10.84 5.07
CA CYS A 123 7.95 -10.41 5.33
C CYS A 123 6.92 -11.37 4.68
N VAL A 124 6.04 -11.94 5.50
CA VAL A 124 5.05 -12.95 5.08
C VAL A 124 3.60 -12.50 5.30
N GLU A 125 3.38 -11.45 6.09
CA GLU A 125 2.05 -11.06 6.53
C GLU A 125 1.84 -9.55 6.48
N ILE A 126 0.63 -9.14 6.10
CA ILE A 126 0.11 -7.79 6.28
C ILE A 126 -1.11 -7.85 7.18
N GLN A 127 -1.18 -6.94 8.15
CA GLN A 127 -2.31 -6.82 9.06
C GLN A 127 -2.89 -5.41 9.00
N TYR A 128 -4.21 -5.36 8.83
CA TYR A 128 -5.00 -4.13 8.88
C TYR A 128 -5.49 -3.89 10.30
N ARG A 129 -5.41 -2.65 10.77
CA ARG A 129 -5.88 -2.26 12.11
C ARG A 129 -7.06 -1.31 11.97
N GLU A 130 -8.00 -1.41 12.90
CA GLU A 130 -9.04 -0.41 13.05
C GLU A 130 -8.43 0.91 13.52
N LEU A 131 -8.92 2.03 12.98
CA LEU A 131 -8.62 3.36 13.50
C LEU A 131 -9.21 3.46 14.91
N ARG A 132 -8.35 3.57 15.93
CA ARG A 132 -8.77 3.82 17.31
C ARG A 132 -9.10 5.29 17.54
#